data_AF-A0A7Z0MQI7-F1
#
_entry.id   AF-A0A7Z0MQI7-F1
#
_cell.length_a   1.000
_cell.length_b   1.000
_cell.length_c   1.000
_cell.angle_alpha   90.00
_cell.angle_beta   90.00
_cell.angle_gamma   90.00
#
_symmetry.space_group_name_H-M   'P 1'
#
loop_
_entity.id
_entity.type
_entity.pdbx_description
1 polymer ?
#
loop_
_entity_poly.entity_id
_entity_poly.type
_entity_poly.pdbx_seq_one_letter_code
_entity_poly.pdbx_strand_id
1 'polypeptide(L)'
;MSEPSLVREARPEADDPGLPTGIGATLRRLRQAKNLSPGEVSARLKFSGRQLDALETEQWDRLPSGMSLRGFVRNYARYLEADVEALLVMLDNQVGTAPVAKPTALNSAQSLGPSDLPLQGEPVNRPWGWFVVILILLFVAGFYAIERGWIPDSWLIFDWLKSLKK
;
A
#
# COMPACT_ATOMS: atom_id res chain seq x y z
N MET A 1 -23.82 -66.81 27.84
CA MET A 1 -22.59 -66.88 27.03
C MET A 1 -22.52 -65.58 26.23
N SER A 2 -21.84 -64.55 26.73
CA SER A 2 -20.38 -64.31 26.66
C SER A 2 -20.10 -63.31 25.55
N GLU A 3 -19.55 -62.15 25.94
CA GLU A 3 -19.06 -61.09 25.05
C GLU A 3 -18.13 -61.60 23.95
N PRO A 4 -17.98 -60.79 22.89
CA PRO A 4 -16.65 -60.46 22.42
C PRO A 4 -16.45 -58.95 22.44
N SER A 5 -15.64 -58.55 23.42
CA SER A 5 -14.72 -57.43 23.38
C SER A 5 -14.02 -57.32 22.01
N LEU A 6 -13.96 -56.12 21.44
CA LEU A 6 -12.73 -55.55 20.87
C LEU A 6 -12.86 -54.03 20.78
N VAL A 7 -12.44 -53.39 21.86
CA VAL A 7 -11.81 -52.07 21.86
C VAL A 7 -10.54 -52.18 21.02
N ARG A 8 -10.53 -51.59 19.82
CA ARG A 8 -9.37 -51.29 18.96
C ARG A 8 -9.87 -50.42 17.79
N GLU A 9 -9.33 -49.27 17.45
CA GLU A 9 -8.28 -48.42 17.98
C GLU A 9 -8.82 -47.01 17.70
N ALA A 10 -8.69 -46.08 18.65
CA ALA A 10 -8.78 -44.66 18.34
C ALA A 10 -7.70 -44.36 17.30
N ARG A 11 -8.10 -44.30 16.02
CA ARG A 11 -7.31 -43.64 14.99
C ARG A 11 -7.00 -42.26 15.55
N PRO A 12 -5.73 -41.81 15.57
CA PRO A 12 -5.47 -40.42 15.89
C PRO A 12 -6.24 -39.64 14.82
N GLU A 13 -7.32 -39.01 15.26
CA GLU A 13 -8.01 -37.96 14.58
C GLU A 13 -6.91 -36.96 14.29
N ALA A 14 -6.36 -37.07 13.09
CA ALA A 14 -5.36 -36.16 12.59
C ALA A 14 -6.04 -34.81 12.72
N ASP A 15 -5.58 -34.06 13.72
CA ASP A 15 -5.81 -32.67 14.01
C ASP A 15 -5.95 -31.96 12.65
N ASP A 16 -7.18 -31.88 12.12
CA ASP A 16 -7.46 -31.11 10.92
C ASP A 16 -7.36 -29.69 11.43
N PRO A 17 -6.23 -29.00 11.21
CA PRO A 17 -6.00 -27.72 11.84
C PRO A 17 -7.03 -26.81 11.19
N GLY A 18 -8.07 -26.50 11.98
CA GLY A 18 -9.34 -25.99 11.51
C GLY A 18 -9.17 -24.98 10.39
N LEU A 19 -10.04 -25.12 9.38
CA LEU A 19 -10.27 -24.15 8.31
C LEU A 19 -9.84 -22.75 8.76
N PRO A 20 -8.86 -22.11 8.10
CA PRO A 20 -8.31 -20.84 8.57
C PRO A 20 -9.45 -19.85 8.73
N THR A 21 -9.80 -19.54 9.98
CA THR A 21 -11.04 -18.83 10.35
C THR A 21 -10.94 -17.32 10.10
N GLY A 22 -10.16 -16.92 9.10
CA GLY A 22 -9.82 -15.53 8.86
C GLY A 22 -8.86 -15.31 7.69
N ILE A 23 -8.82 -14.07 7.22
CA ILE A 23 -8.00 -13.67 6.07
C ILE A 23 -6.52 -13.60 6.44
N GLY A 24 -6.19 -13.14 7.65
CA GLY A 24 -4.80 -13.01 8.12
C GLY A 24 -4.15 -14.38 8.23
N ALA A 25 -4.85 -15.35 8.83
CA ALA A 25 -4.40 -16.73 8.88
C ALA A 25 -4.22 -17.33 7.46
N THR A 26 -5.13 -17.03 6.54
CA THR A 26 -5.04 -17.48 5.14
C THR A 26 -3.83 -16.89 4.42
N LEU A 27 -3.61 -15.58 4.52
CA LEU A 27 -2.45 -14.89 3.94
C LEU A 27 -1.13 -15.44 4.50
N ARG A 28 -1.06 -15.68 5.82
CA ARG A 28 0.11 -16.27 6.47
C ARG A 28 0.40 -17.68 5.94
N ARG A 29 -0.63 -18.53 5.80
CA ARG A 29 -0.47 -19.88 5.24
C ARG A 29 0.02 -19.84 3.80
N LEU A 30 -0.54 -18.96 2.97
CA LEU A 30 -0.11 -18.78 1.58
C LEU A 30 1.35 -18.32 1.49
N ARG A 31 1.77 -17.37 2.35
CA ARG A 31 3.17 -16.94 2.45
C ARG A 31 4.08 -18.11 2.83
N GLN A 32 3.71 -18.87 3.86
CA GLN A 32 4.46 -20.03 4.33
C GLN A 32 4.55 -21.13 3.27
N ALA A 33 3.47 -21.38 2.52
CA ALA A 33 3.45 -22.35 1.41
C ALA A 33 4.42 -21.98 0.29
N LYS A 34 4.70 -20.68 0.11
CA LYS A 34 5.73 -20.17 -0.81
C LYS A 34 7.13 -20.08 -0.20
N ASN A 35 7.33 -20.54 1.04
CA ASN A 35 8.57 -20.42 1.81
C ASN A 35 9.10 -18.99 1.93
N LEU A 36 8.21 -18.00 1.93
CA LEU A 36 8.57 -16.59 2.04
C LEU A 36 8.64 -16.17 3.51
N SER A 37 9.71 -15.49 3.90
CA SER A 37 9.82 -14.86 5.21
C SER A 37 8.98 -13.57 5.28
N PRO A 38 8.50 -13.17 6.48
CA PRO A 38 7.83 -11.89 6.67
C PRO A 38 8.68 -10.69 6.20
N GLY A 39 10.01 -10.79 6.38
CA GLY A 39 10.97 -9.76 5.99
C GLY A 39 11.08 -9.57 4.47
N GLU A 40 11.09 -10.68 3.70
CA GLU A 40 11.11 -10.62 2.24
C GLU A 40 9.84 -9.99 1.68
N VAL A 41 8.67 -10.36 2.22
CA VAL A 41 7.40 -9.76 1.81
C VAL A 41 7.37 -8.27 2.15
N SER A 42 7.76 -7.90 3.38
CA SER A 42 7.87 -6.53 3.86
C SER A 42 8.73 -5.68 2.92
N ALA A 43 9.92 -6.17 2.55
CA ALA A 43 10.83 -5.48 1.65
C ALA A 43 10.25 -5.34 0.22
N ARG A 44 9.60 -6.39 -0.30
CA ARG A 44 9.06 -6.41 -1.66
C ARG A 44 7.82 -5.53 -1.82
N LEU A 45 6.92 -5.54 -0.84
CA LEU A 45 5.66 -4.79 -0.86
C LEU A 45 5.76 -3.41 -0.22
N LYS A 46 6.92 -3.07 0.36
CA LYS A 46 7.14 -1.83 1.13
C LYS A 46 6.15 -1.67 2.29
N PHE A 47 5.75 -2.79 2.88
CA PHE A 47 4.98 -2.77 4.12
C PHE A 47 5.95 -2.71 5.29
N SER A 48 5.62 -2.02 6.36
CA SER A 48 6.41 -2.19 7.59
C SER A 48 6.18 -3.60 8.13
N GLY A 49 7.19 -4.19 8.78
CA GLY A 49 7.04 -5.50 9.43
C GLY A 49 5.87 -5.53 10.42
N ARG A 50 5.59 -4.40 11.10
CA ARG A 50 4.44 -4.24 11.99
C ARG A 50 3.10 -4.32 11.26
N GLN A 51 2.98 -3.71 10.08
CA GLN A 51 1.75 -3.77 9.29
C GLN A 51 1.53 -5.18 8.72
N LEU A 52 2.60 -5.85 8.29
CA LEU A 52 2.48 -7.21 7.79
C LEU A 52 2.07 -8.18 8.90
N ASP A 53 2.69 -8.07 10.07
CA ASP A 53 2.32 -8.86 11.25
C ASP A 53 0.88 -8.56 11.69
N ALA A 54 0.49 -7.28 11.77
CA ALA A 54 -0.88 -6.88 12.08
C ALA A 54 -1.90 -7.42 11.06
N LEU A 55 -1.54 -7.51 9.78
CA LEU A 55 -2.41 -8.08 8.75
C LEU A 55 -2.56 -9.59 8.89
N GLU A 56 -1.47 -10.31 9.18
CA GLU A 56 -1.50 -11.78 9.38
C GLU A 56 -2.15 -12.19 10.71
N THR A 57 -2.21 -11.28 11.69
CA THR A 57 -2.83 -11.49 13.00
C THR A 57 -4.15 -10.75 13.18
N GLU A 58 -4.67 -10.13 12.11
CA GLU A 58 -5.99 -9.48 12.07
C GLU A 58 -6.17 -8.36 13.11
N GLN A 59 -5.08 -7.66 13.43
CA GLN A 59 -5.08 -6.47 14.29
C GLN A 59 -5.49 -5.23 13.48
N TRP A 60 -6.78 -5.16 13.12
CA TRP A 60 -7.35 -4.13 12.24
C TRP A 60 -7.17 -2.69 12.76
N ASP A 61 -7.12 -2.53 14.08
CA ASP A 61 -6.88 -1.26 14.79
C ASP A 61 -5.49 -0.67 14.51
N ARG A 62 -4.52 -1.49 14.10
CA ARG A 62 -3.14 -1.10 13.81
C ARG A 62 -2.87 -0.91 12.33
N LEU A 63 -3.89 -1.09 11.49
CA LEU A 63 -3.79 -0.98 10.04
C LEU A 63 -4.49 0.28 9.53
N PRO A 64 -4.06 0.81 8.36
CA PRO A 64 -4.85 1.80 7.64
C PRO A 64 -6.25 1.24 7.35
N SER A 65 -7.30 2.06 7.45
CA SER A 65 -8.69 1.64 7.23
C SER A 65 -9.19 1.91 5.81
N GLY A 66 -10.38 1.39 5.48
CA GLY A 66 -11.08 1.67 4.22
C GLY A 66 -10.34 1.18 2.98
N MET A 67 -10.23 2.06 1.97
CA MET A 67 -9.64 1.72 0.66
C MET A 67 -8.17 1.30 0.76
N SER A 68 -7.41 1.87 1.69
CA SER A 68 -6.00 1.54 1.90
C SER A 68 -5.81 0.09 2.36
N LEU A 69 -6.66 -0.40 3.28
CA LEU A 69 -6.63 -1.79 3.74
C LEU A 69 -6.85 -2.78 2.59
N ARG A 70 -7.86 -2.51 1.76
CA ARG A 70 -8.15 -3.31 0.57
C ARG A 70 -6.98 -3.30 -0.41
N GLY A 71 -6.30 -2.16 -0.55
CA GLY A 71 -5.08 -2.04 -1.36
C GLY A 71 -3.95 -2.94 -0.84
N PHE A 72 -3.78 -3.02 0.48
CA PHE A 72 -2.75 -3.86 1.11
C PHE A 72 -3.01 -5.34 0.84
N VAL A 73 -4.24 -5.80 1.10
CA VAL A 73 -4.65 -7.18 0.84
C VAL A 73 -4.51 -7.53 -0.64
N ARG A 74 -4.93 -6.64 -1.55
CA ARG A 74 -4.78 -6.86 -3.00
C ARG A 74 -3.32 -7.03 -3.43
N ASN A 75 -2.44 -6.15 -2.98
CA ASN A 75 -1.02 -6.23 -3.32
C ASN A 75 -0.37 -7.49 -2.75
N TYR A 76 -0.75 -7.88 -1.52
CA TYR A 76 -0.22 -9.08 -0.91
C TYR A 76 -0.74 -10.35 -1.62
N ALA A 77 -2.03 -10.44 -1.89
CA ALA A 77 -2.64 -11.53 -2.66
C ALA A 77 -1.98 -11.70 -4.03
N ARG A 78 -1.75 -10.61 -4.77
CA ARG A 78 -1.04 -10.63 -6.06
C ARG A 78 0.38 -11.16 -5.93
N TYR A 79 1.11 -10.72 -4.91
CA TYR A 79 2.47 -11.19 -4.70
C TYR A 79 2.53 -12.68 -4.31
N LEU A 80 1.52 -13.14 -3.58
CA LEU A 80 1.32 -14.55 -3.28
C LEU A 80 0.71 -15.34 -4.44
N GLU A 81 0.38 -14.70 -5.56
CA GLU A 81 -0.34 -15.28 -6.72
C GLU A 81 -1.62 -16.02 -6.30
N ALA A 82 -2.30 -15.49 -5.28
CA ALA A 82 -3.57 -16.00 -4.78
C ALA A 82 -4.75 -15.30 -5.48
N ASP A 83 -5.94 -15.88 -5.32
CA ASP A 83 -7.18 -15.25 -5.78
C ASP A 83 -7.45 -13.99 -4.95
N VAL A 84 -7.26 -12.85 -5.60
CA VAL A 84 -7.44 -11.51 -5.03
C VAL A 84 -8.89 -11.29 -4.61
N GLU A 85 -9.84 -11.68 -5.45
CA GLU A 85 -11.26 -11.37 -5.21
C GLU A 85 -11.78 -12.22 -4.05
N ALA A 86 -11.40 -13.49 -3.98
CA ALA A 86 -11.73 -14.35 -2.84
C ALA A 86 -11.23 -13.77 -1.51
N LEU A 87 -9.98 -13.31 -1.46
CA LEU A 87 -9.40 -12.70 -0.26
C LEU A 87 -10.07 -11.36 0.09
N LEU A 88 -10.44 -10.54 -0.88
CA LEU A 88 -11.16 -9.29 -0.63
C LEU A 88 -12.57 -9.54 -0.07
N VAL A 89 -13.27 -10.57 -0.55
CA VAL A 89 -14.56 -10.99 0.01
C VAL A 89 -14.38 -11.43 1.47
N MET A 90 -13.33 -12.20 1.78
CA MET A 90 -13.01 -12.57 3.16
C MET A 90 -12.72 -11.36 4.05
N LEU A 91 -12.01 -10.34 3.53
CA LEU A 91 -11.74 -9.10 4.25
C LEU A 91 -13.05 -8.36 4.56
N ASP A 92 -13.93 -8.25 3.57
CA ASP A 92 -15.19 -7.51 3.69
C ASP A 92 -16.12 -8.14 4.73
N ASN A 93 -16.12 -9.47 4.82
CA ASN A 93 -16.87 -10.21 5.82
C ASN A 93 -16.36 -10.00 7.26
N GLN A 94 -15.07 -9.69 7.43
CA GLN A 94 -14.46 -9.52 8.76
C GLN A 94 -14.48 -8.08 9.26
N VAL A 95 -14.13 -7.13 8.39
CA VAL A 95 -14.01 -5.72 8.78
C VAL A 95 -15.36 -5.01 8.67
N GLY A 96 -16.32 -5.59 7.94
CA GLY A 96 -17.55 -4.94 7.55
C GLY A 96 -17.25 -3.82 6.55
N THR A 97 -17.90 -3.83 5.40
CA THR A 97 -17.82 -2.68 4.49
C THR A 97 -18.49 -1.48 5.16
N ALA A 98 -17.71 -0.64 5.84
CA ALA A 98 -18.13 0.74 6.06
C ALA A 98 -18.48 1.32 4.68
N PRO A 99 -19.69 1.87 4.48
CA PRO A 99 -20.19 2.19 3.16
C PRO A 99 -19.21 3.14 2.48
N VAL A 100 -18.80 2.75 1.28
CA VAL A 100 -18.05 3.59 0.35
C VAL A 100 -18.95 4.78 0.04
N ALA A 101 -18.79 5.87 0.78
CA ALA A 101 -19.29 7.17 0.36
C ALA A 101 -18.61 7.46 -0.98
N LYS A 102 -19.43 7.49 -2.03
CA LYS A 102 -19.07 7.80 -3.41
C LYS A 102 -18.17 9.05 -3.46
N PRO A 103 -17.26 9.17 -4.45
CA PRO A 103 -16.45 10.36 -4.59
C PRO A 103 -17.33 11.52 -5.03
N THR A 104 -17.79 12.35 -4.10
CA THR A 104 -18.41 13.63 -4.43
C THR A 104 -17.29 14.62 -4.74
N ALA A 105 -16.86 14.63 -5.99
CA ALA A 105 -16.41 15.86 -6.60
C ALA A 105 -17.66 16.71 -6.83
N LEU A 106 -17.94 17.66 -5.94
CA LEU A 106 -18.82 18.80 -6.21
C LEU A 106 -18.52 19.87 -5.16
N ASN A 107 -18.01 21.00 -5.66
CA ASN A 107 -17.99 22.27 -4.94
C ASN A 107 -19.37 22.57 -4.35
N SER A 108 -19.40 23.01 -3.10
CA SER A 108 -20.41 23.91 -2.54
C SER A 108 -19.74 24.49 -1.29
N ALA A 109 -19.15 25.68 -1.28
CA ALA A 109 -19.78 26.98 -1.53
C ALA A 109 -21.17 27.07 -0.87
N GLN A 110 -21.18 27.80 0.26
CA GLN A 110 -22.31 28.49 0.91
C GLN A 110 -23.15 27.63 1.87
N SER A 111 -23.37 28.03 3.13
CA SER A 111 -24.04 29.28 3.53
C SER A 111 -23.85 29.57 5.04
N LEU A 112 -23.17 30.67 5.40
CA LEU A 112 -23.69 31.88 6.08
C LEU A 112 -24.19 31.73 7.53
N GLY A 113 -23.26 31.96 8.45
CA GLY A 113 -23.38 32.26 9.90
C GLY A 113 -21.96 32.55 10.41
N PRO A 114 -21.75 33.48 11.35
CA PRO A 114 -20.60 34.40 11.40
C PRO A 114 -19.26 33.65 11.25
N SER A 115 -18.67 33.71 10.05
CA SER A 115 -17.89 32.60 9.48
C SER A 115 -16.82 32.04 10.41
N ASP A 116 -17.16 30.90 11.00
CA ASP A 116 -16.29 30.00 11.74
C ASP A 116 -14.99 29.77 10.94
N LEU A 117 -13.84 30.07 11.54
CA LEU A 117 -12.52 29.60 11.09
C LEU A 117 -12.08 28.44 11.99
N PRO A 118 -12.56 27.21 11.78
CA PRO A 118 -11.89 26.04 12.30
C PRO A 118 -10.63 25.83 11.45
N LEU A 119 -9.46 25.99 12.08
CA LEU A 119 -8.18 25.50 11.58
C LEU A 119 -8.24 23.96 11.43
N GLN A 120 -8.81 23.46 10.34
CA GLN A 120 -8.61 22.08 9.91
C GLN A 120 -8.64 21.97 8.39
N GLY A 121 -7.53 21.49 7.83
CA GLY A 121 -7.55 20.69 6.61
C GLY A 121 -6.77 21.23 5.42
N GLU A 122 -5.46 21.05 5.43
CA GLU A 122 -4.70 20.83 4.19
C GLU A 122 -4.01 19.45 4.31
N PRO A 123 -4.56 18.36 3.74
CA PRO A 123 -3.78 17.16 3.50
C PRO A 123 -2.69 17.50 2.48
N VAL A 124 -1.43 17.34 2.89
CA VAL A 124 -0.22 17.51 2.08
C VAL A 124 -0.21 16.51 0.91
N ASN A 125 -0.95 16.83 -0.15
CA ASN A 125 -0.73 16.31 -1.49
C ASN A 125 0.21 17.31 -2.17
N ARG A 126 1.48 17.29 -1.78
CA ARG A 126 2.51 18.17 -2.33
C ARG A 126 2.65 17.87 -3.83
N PRO A 127 2.12 18.72 -4.72
CA PRO A 127 1.94 18.31 -6.09
C PRO A 127 3.30 18.36 -6.77
N TRP A 128 3.59 17.29 -7.48
CA TRP A 128 4.67 17.21 -8.46
C TRP A 128 4.69 18.40 -9.44
N GLY A 129 3.59 19.17 -9.53
CA GLY A 129 3.48 20.42 -10.26
C GLY A 129 4.47 21.52 -9.87
N TRP A 130 4.98 21.59 -8.63
CA TRP A 130 6.01 22.60 -8.32
C TRP A 130 7.33 22.28 -9.02
N PHE A 131 7.63 20.99 -9.28
CA PHE A 131 8.79 20.62 -10.10
C PHE A 131 8.62 21.04 -11.56
N VAL A 132 7.40 21.03 -12.09
CA VAL A 132 7.12 21.55 -13.44
C VAL A 132 7.34 23.06 -13.49
N VAL A 133 6.89 23.79 -12.48
CA VAL A 133 7.14 25.24 -12.36
C VAL A 133 8.64 25.53 -12.26
N ILE A 134 9.38 24.76 -11.44
CA ILE A 134 10.84 24.88 -11.31
C ILE A 134 11.54 24.57 -12.64
N LEU A 135 11.13 23.50 -13.34
CA LEU A 135 11.69 23.12 -14.64
C LEU A 135 11.48 24.22 -15.68
N ILE A 136 10.28 24.80 -15.75
CA ILE A 136 9.96 25.90 -16.66
C ILE A 136 10.80 27.14 -16.31
N LEU A 137 10.95 27.47 -15.02
CA LEU A 137 11.77 28.60 -14.57
C LEU A 137 13.24 28.42 -14.95
N LEU A 138 13.79 27.21 -14.76
CA LEU A 138 15.16 26.88 -15.15
C LEU A 138 15.34 26.93 -16.67
N PHE A 139 14.35 26.47 -17.44
CA PHE A 139 14.39 26.52 -18.90
C PHE A 139 14.39 27.96 -19.42
N VAL A 140 13.52 28.82 -18.88
CA VAL A 140 13.46 30.24 -19.23
C VAL A 140 14.75 30.97 -18.82
N ALA A 141 15.28 30.70 -17.62
CA ALA A 141 16.54 31.29 -17.17
C ALA A 141 17.73 30.84 -18.03
N GLY A 142 17.80 29.55 -18.37
CA GLY A 142 18.84 29.00 -19.25
C GLY A 142 18.76 29.57 -20.68
N PHE A 143 17.56 29.64 -21.25
CA PHE A 143 17.33 30.25 -22.56
C PHE A 143 17.78 31.72 -22.60
N TYR A 144 17.42 32.49 -21.56
CA TYR A 144 17.79 33.90 -21.46
C TYR A 144 19.31 34.11 -21.26
N ALA A 145 19.98 33.17 -20.56
CA ALA A 145 21.43 33.19 -20.40
C ALA A 145 22.19 32.90 -21.71
N ILE A 146 21.64 32.02 -22.56
CA ILE A 146 22.19 31.70 -23.89
C ILE A 146 22.01 32.90 -24.84
N GLU A 147 20.82 33.50 -24.90
CA GLU A 147 20.56 34.66 -25.78
C GLU A 147 21.37 35.90 -25.38
N ARG A 148 21.61 36.14 -24.09
CA ARG A 148 22.48 37.24 -23.63
C ARG A 148 23.98 36.96 -23.76
N GLY A 149 24.39 35.77 -24.22
CA GLY A 149 25.80 35.40 -24.33
C GLY A 149 26.53 35.41 -22.98
N TRP A 150 25.80 35.18 -21.89
CA TRP A 150 26.27 35.39 -20.53
C TRP A 150 26.83 34.12 -19.88
N ILE A 151 27.10 33.06 -20.65
CA ILE A 151 27.60 31.78 -20.16
C ILE A 151 29.13 31.82 -20.20
N PRO A 152 29.82 32.03 -19.06
CA PRO A 152 31.27 31.99 -19.01
C PRO A 152 31.69 30.52 -18.99
N ASP A 153 32.84 30.19 -19.59
CA ASP A 153 33.38 28.83 -19.61
C ASP A 153 33.59 28.21 -18.21
N SER A 154 33.58 29.02 -17.15
CA SER A 154 33.65 28.61 -15.76
C SER A 154 32.37 27.92 -15.23
N TRP A 155 31.25 27.97 -15.95
CA TRP A 155 30.04 27.19 -15.62
C TRP A 155 30.06 25.77 -16.18
N LEU A 156 31.03 25.44 -17.03
CA LEU A 156 31.27 24.08 -17.51
C LEU A 156 32.19 23.34 -16.53
N ILE A 157 31.68 23.07 -15.32
CA ILE A 157 32.41 22.30 -14.29
C ILE A 157 32.53 20.82 -14.69
N PHE A 158 31.76 20.38 -15.68
CA PHE A 158 31.75 19.01 -16.17
C PHE A 158 32.59 18.89 -17.45
N ASP A 159 33.83 18.42 -17.31
CA ASP A 159 34.74 18.17 -18.44
C ASP A 159 34.16 17.20 -19.50
N TRP A 160 33.22 16.35 -19.09
CA TRP A 160 32.52 15.43 -19.99
C TRP A 160 31.73 16.13 -21.11
N LEU A 161 31.23 17.36 -20.89
CA LEU A 161 30.46 18.08 -21.90
C LEU A 161 31.34 18.65 -23.03
N LYS A 162 32.62 18.94 -22.76
CA LYS A 162 33.59 19.38 -23.78
C LYS A 162 33.98 18.25 -24.73
N SER A 163 33.89 16.99 -24.27
CA SER A 163 34.23 15.81 -25.07
C SER A 163 33.19 15.47 -26.15
N LEU A 164 31.96 15.97 -26.06
CA LEU A 164 30.88 15.65 -27.01
C LEU A 164 30.89 16.51 -28.28
N LYS A 165 31.83 17.47 -28.38
CA LYS A 165 31.93 18.38 -29.52
C LYS A 165 33.20 18.16 -30.33
N LYS A 166 33.65 16.92 -30.48
CA LYS A 166 34.79 16.55 -31.32
C LYS A 166 34.41 15.46 -32.32
#